data_AF-A0A661K3X1-F1
#
_entry.id   AF-A0A661K3X1-F1
#
_cell.length_a   1.000
_cell.length_b   1.000
_cell.length_c   1.000
_cell.angle_alpha   90.00
_cell.angle_beta   90.00
_cell.angle_gamma   90.00
#
_symmetry.space_group_name_H-M   'P 1'
#
loop_
_entity.id
_entity.type
_entity.pdbx_description
1 polymer ?
#
loop_
_entity_poly.entity_id
_entity_poly.type
_entity_poly.pdbx_seq_one_letter_code
_entity_poly.pdbx_strand_id
1 'polypeptide(L)'
;MTNSGFHFEPLYYGDRLYIVNRSGYVGVVTLWSRIDFVRRQFELAGIDLSPDTSPIAVFGNLYGNGLRELLRNLLYNPQIRVLLVCGRNRSGSREELINFFVKGVEPCEDTKIQYRCDFKKVKPVRIAGTKRIIDNLVTPSDFAVSPKIFVFGDLKDRSDMEKIGKLFSGEITCYRGTSQEAQRVNIPLPEVEFDYFPSNPRSHVIVCERPLEAWKEIIFRICRFGRPVQLLKGERIELQNLKVVVEHPEEEDEGLLRKYNFDPDFLKRYQKDILSGHIEPDETYNYGHRIRKYFGVDSFEVCIQRLKKDSEDRKCYVALWDTGRDLASKHGHPCLVSLFFRKFDEKLTLSATFRTHNALDAWLVNMYGLIAILKQVAQEVGMESGAITVYSHSITIDKRELDRAKEIAQEKKYRLVEDPQGYFRITLDKDTIVVEHCVEDIVLKTYRGKKASRLQHEITRDCAISDVGHAIYLGRQLQKAEECLKSGRPFVQE
;
A
#
# COMPACT_ATOMS: atom_id res chain seq x y z
N MET A 1 11.12 -54.35 -4.97
CA MET A 1 10.13 -54.24 -6.06
C MET A 1 9.73 -52.77 -6.18
N THR A 2 10.28 -52.16 -7.23
CA THR A 2 9.99 -50.86 -7.87
C THR A 2 9.35 -49.74 -7.04
N ASN A 3 10.22 -48.86 -6.50
CA ASN A 3 9.87 -47.47 -6.16
C ASN A 3 9.11 -46.86 -7.34
N SER A 4 7.94 -46.25 -7.08
CA SER A 4 7.36 -45.27 -8.01
C SER A 4 8.47 -44.28 -8.35
N GLY A 5 8.88 -44.14 -9.61
CA GLY A 5 10.08 -43.38 -10.02
C GLY A 5 10.07 -41.86 -9.73
N PHE A 6 9.17 -41.40 -8.86
CA PHE A 6 9.06 -40.02 -8.42
C PHE A 6 9.85 -39.77 -7.14
N HIS A 7 10.54 -38.63 -7.12
CA HIS A 7 11.21 -38.09 -5.93
C HIS A 7 10.52 -36.80 -5.48
N PHE A 8 10.49 -36.52 -4.19
CA PHE A 8 9.90 -35.30 -3.67
C PHE A 8 10.73 -34.08 -4.10
N GLU A 9 10.05 -33.14 -4.73
CA GLU A 9 10.59 -31.89 -5.25
C GLU A 9 9.66 -30.73 -4.86
N PRO A 10 10.10 -29.81 -3.98
CA PRO A 10 9.27 -28.69 -3.59
C PRO A 10 9.23 -27.64 -4.71
N LEU A 11 8.04 -27.35 -5.25
CA LEU A 11 7.83 -26.20 -6.14
C LEU A 11 7.85 -24.88 -5.34
N TYR A 12 7.29 -24.90 -4.14
CA TYR A 12 7.16 -23.73 -3.28
C TYR A 12 7.67 -24.01 -1.86
N TYR A 13 8.32 -23.00 -1.28
CA TYR A 13 8.81 -22.98 0.10
C TYR A 13 9.78 -24.12 0.46
N GLY A 14 10.63 -24.56 -0.47
CA GLY A 14 11.60 -25.63 -0.24
C GLY A 14 12.54 -25.37 0.96
N ASP A 15 12.88 -24.11 1.22
CA ASP A 15 13.67 -23.64 2.37
C ASP A 15 12.95 -23.78 3.73
N ARG A 16 11.62 -23.88 3.72
CA ARG A 16 10.77 -23.99 4.93
C ARG A 16 10.23 -25.39 5.16
N LEU A 17 10.51 -26.32 4.25
CA LEU A 17 10.09 -27.71 4.33
C LEU A 17 11.22 -28.56 4.91
N TYR A 18 10.88 -29.49 5.79
CA TYR A 18 11.84 -30.47 6.29
C TYR A 18 11.68 -31.78 5.53
N ILE A 19 12.55 -31.99 4.54
CA ILE A 19 12.57 -33.19 3.69
C ILE A 19 13.25 -34.32 4.46
N VAL A 20 12.58 -35.48 4.51
CA VAL A 20 13.09 -36.70 5.16
C VAL A 20 13.57 -37.67 4.10
N ASN A 21 12.65 -38.38 3.43
CA ASN A 21 12.97 -39.29 2.34
C ASN A 21 12.32 -38.82 1.03
N ARG A 22 13.10 -38.45 0.03
CA ARG A 22 12.52 -38.01 -1.25
C ARG A 22 11.64 -39.06 -1.92
N SER A 23 11.88 -40.35 -1.68
CA SER A 23 11.03 -41.44 -2.19
C SER A 23 9.85 -41.79 -1.27
N GLY A 24 9.69 -41.07 -0.16
CA GLY A 24 8.54 -41.21 0.73
C GLY A 24 7.23 -40.85 0.04
N TYR A 25 6.13 -41.37 0.57
CA TYR A 25 4.77 -41.19 0.06
C TYR A 25 3.82 -40.56 1.09
N VAL A 26 4.34 -40.15 2.25
CA VAL A 26 3.60 -39.51 3.34
C VAL A 26 4.08 -38.08 3.53
N GLY A 27 3.17 -37.11 3.46
CA GLY A 27 3.42 -35.73 3.87
C GLY A 27 2.85 -35.45 5.26
N VAL A 28 3.60 -34.76 6.11
CA VAL A 28 3.13 -34.37 7.45
C VAL A 28 2.88 -32.87 7.51
N VAL A 29 1.63 -32.49 7.79
CA VAL A 29 1.17 -31.11 7.95
C VAL A 29 1.04 -30.80 9.43
N THR A 30 1.88 -29.91 9.94
CA THR A 30 2.05 -29.65 11.38
C THR A 30 1.24 -28.44 11.89
N LEU A 31 0.45 -27.81 11.02
CA LEU A 31 -0.36 -26.62 11.33
C LEU A 31 0.48 -25.52 12.02
N TRP A 32 0.08 -25.05 13.22
CA TRP A 32 0.82 -24.07 14.02
C TRP A 32 1.86 -24.68 14.96
N SER A 33 2.00 -26.00 15.02
CA SER A 33 3.03 -26.65 15.83
C SER A 33 4.38 -26.59 15.13
N ARG A 34 5.47 -26.39 15.90
CA ARG A 34 6.83 -26.41 15.34
C ARG A 34 7.14 -27.80 14.75
N ILE A 35 7.76 -27.83 13.56
CA ILE A 35 8.17 -29.08 12.90
C ILE A 35 9.04 -29.94 13.84
N ASP A 36 10.03 -29.34 14.50
CA ASP A 36 10.92 -30.06 15.44
C ASP A 36 10.16 -30.74 16.58
N PHE A 37 9.10 -30.10 17.08
CA PHE A 37 8.29 -30.68 18.16
C PHE A 37 7.55 -31.93 17.65
N VAL A 38 6.88 -31.82 16.50
CA VAL A 38 6.13 -32.94 15.91
C VAL A 38 7.06 -34.09 15.55
N ARG A 39 8.23 -33.80 14.97
CA ARG A 39 9.24 -34.81 14.64
C ARG A 39 9.72 -35.58 15.87
N ARG A 40 10.04 -34.88 16.96
CA ARG A 40 10.42 -35.53 18.22
C ARG A 40 9.32 -36.45 18.75
N GLN A 41 8.05 -36.04 18.63
CA GLN A 41 6.96 -36.93 18.99
C GLN A 41 6.95 -38.18 18.11
N PHE A 42 7.14 -38.04 16.80
CA PHE A 42 7.19 -39.17 15.88
C PHE A 42 8.34 -40.14 16.20
N GLU A 43 9.52 -39.62 16.53
CA GLU A 43 10.67 -40.42 17.00
C GLU A 43 10.34 -41.17 18.30
N LEU A 44 9.70 -40.51 19.26
CA LEU A 44 9.26 -41.13 20.52
C LEU A 44 8.21 -42.23 20.31
N ALA A 45 7.42 -42.17 19.22
CA ALA A 45 6.50 -43.22 18.82
C ALA A 45 7.16 -44.33 17.98
N GLY A 46 8.49 -44.30 17.80
CA GLY A 46 9.24 -45.32 17.06
C GLY A 46 9.05 -45.23 15.54
N ILE A 47 8.67 -44.08 15.00
CA ILE A 47 8.46 -43.88 13.57
C ILE A 47 9.80 -43.62 12.89
N ASP A 48 10.07 -44.37 11.82
CA ASP A 48 11.27 -44.20 11.01
C ASP A 48 11.29 -42.84 10.30
N LEU A 49 12.31 -42.03 10.63
CA LEU A 49 12.61 -40.74 9.98
C LEU A 49 13.95 -40.78 9.23
N SER A 50 14.44 -41.97 8.87
CA SER A 50 15.70 -42.12 8.15
C SER A 50 15.56 -41.69 6.68
N PRO A 51 16.57 -41.04 6.08
CA PRO A 51 16.47 -40.47 4.73
C PRO A 51 16.17 -41.48 3.61
N ASP A 52 16.56 -42.74 3.77
CA ASP A 52 16.46 -43.75 2.71
C ASP A 52 15.23 -44.66 2.85
N THR A 53 14.78 -44.90 4.09
CA THR A 53 13.76 -45.92 4.39
C THR A 53 12.44 -45.36 4.86
N SER A 54 12.44 -44.12 5.39
CA SER A 54 11.25 -43.50 5.94
C SER A 54 10.13 -43.42 4.90
N PRO A 55 8.89 -43.84 5.22
CA PRO A 55 7.75 -43.57 4.35
C PRO A 55 7.37 -42.08 4.31
N ILE A 56 7.86 -41.28 5.26
CA ILE A 56 7.66 -39.83 5.32
C ILE A 56 8.59 -39.14 4.35
N ALA A 57 8.00 -38.37 3.45
CA ALA A 57 8.74 -37.55 2.51
C ALA A 57 9.12 -36.20 3.08
N VAL A 58 8.18 -35.54 3.75
CA VAL A 58 8.33 -34.14 4.10
C VAL A 58 7.45 -33.76 5.28
N PHE A 59 7.96 -32.87 6.14
CA PHE A 59 7.17 -32.12 7.12
C PHE A 59 7.04 -30.66 6.66
N GLY A 60 5.85 -30.10 6.81
CA GLY A 60 5.58 -28.69 6.53
C GLY A 60 4.59 -28.10 7.51
N ASN A 61 4.72 -26.80 7.76
CA ASN A 61 3.71 -26.04 8.46
C ASN A 61 2.59 -25.62 7.50
N LEU A 62 1.35 -25.61 8.00
CA LEU A 62 0.21 -25.00 7.30
C LEU A 62 -0.50 -24.07 8.27
N TYR A 63 0.04 -22.85 8.40
CA TYR A 63 -0.61 -21.75 9.08
C TYR A 63 -0.84 -20.60 8.08
N GLY A 64 -2.05 -20.05 8.04
CA GLY A 64 -2.38 -18.91 7.19
C GLY A 64 -2.54 -19.25 5.71
N ASN A 65 -1.73 -18.63 4.84
CA ASN A 65 -2.02 -18.53 3.41
C ASN A 65 -1.44 -19.64 2.51
N GLY A 66 -0.62 -20.55 3.05
CA GLY A 66 0.16 -21.54 2.29
C GLY A 66 -0.62 -22.70 1.62
N LEU A 67 -1.96 -22.72 1.69
CA LEU A 67 -2.77 -23.82 1.15
C LEU A 67 -2.67 -23.91 -0.38
N ARG A 68 -2.63 -22.77 -1.09
CA ARG A 68 -2.56 -22.76 -2.57
C ARG A 68 -1.25 -23.37 -3.07
N GLU A 69 -0.18 -23.13 -2.34
CA GLU A 69 1.17 -23.63 -2.58
C GLU A 69 1.28 -25.10 -2.20
N LEU A 70 0.68 -25.51 -1.07
CA LEU A 70 0.59 -26.92 -0.68
C LEU A 70 -0.12 -27.75 -1.77
N LEU A 71 -1.28 -27.30 -2.26
CA LEU A 71 -2.03 -28.02 -3.29
C LEU A 71 -1.21 -28.22 -4.58
N ARG A 72 -0.45 -27.20 -5.00
CA ARG A 72 0.45 -27.29 -6.16
C ARG A 72 1.66 -28.19 -5.90
N ASN A 73 2.24 -28.12 -4.71
CA ASN A 73 3.29 -29.07 -4.29
C ASN A 73 2.77 -30.52 -4.35
N LEU A 74 1.51 -30.78 -3.95
CA LEU A 74 0.93 -32.12 -4.00
C LEU A 74 0.63 -32.59 -5.43
N LEU A 75 0.10 -31.73 -6.29
CA LEU A 75 -0.10 -32.02 -7.72
C LEU A 75 1.23 -32.34 -8.42
N TYR A 76 2.29 -31.62 -8.06
CA TYR A 76 3.61 -31.87 -8.62
C TYR A 76 4.26 -33.12 -8.04
N ASN A 77 3.88 -33.56 -6.83
CA ASN A 77 4.42 -34.73 -6.16
C ASN A 77 3.34 -35.81 -5.95
N PRO A 78 2.89 -36.47 -7.03
CA PRO A 78 1.79 -37.43 -6.96
C PRO A 78 2.11 -38.69 -6.15
N GLN A 79 3.38 -38.92 -5.81
CA GLN A 79 3.78 -39.97 -4.88
C GLN A 79 3.31 -39.71 -3.44
N ILE A 80 2.98 -38.46 -3.08
CA ILE A 80 2.39 -38.17 -1.77
C ILE A 80 0.95 -38.63 -1.76
N ARG A 81 0.74 -39.84 -1.22
CA ARG A 81 -0.56 -40.52 -1.17
C ARG A 81 -1.25 -40.40 0.17
N VAL A 82 -0.52 -39.99 1.20
CA VAL A 82 -1.03 -39.83 2.56
C VAL A 82 -0.62 -38.48 3.11
N LEU A 83 -1.57 -37.77 3.73
CA LEU A 83 -1.34 -36.56 4.50
C LEU A 83 -1.69 -36.78 5.95
N LEU A 84 -0.73 -36.60 6.85
CA LEU A 84 -0.95 -36.62 8.29
C LEU A 84 -1.06 -35.18 8.78
N VAL A 85 -2.26 -34.77 9.17
CA VAL A 85 -2.53 -33.43 9.69
C VAL A 85 -2.54 -33.49 11.20
N CYS A 86 -1.58 -32.85 11.84
CA CYS A 86 -1.40 -32.87 13.28
C CYS A 86 -0.95 -31.49 13.80
N GLY A 87 -1.03 -31.29 15.11
CA GLY A 87 -0.64 -30.03 15.74
C GLY A 87 -1.81 -29.07 15.96
N ARG A 88 -1.48 -27.85 16.40
CA ARG A 88 -2.48 -26.88 16.82
C ARG A 88 -3.15 -26.21 15.61
N ASN A 89 -4.47 -26.29 15.53
CA ASN A 89 -5.25 -25.59 14.52
C ASN A 89 -5.77 -24.25 15.05
N ARG A 90 -5.08 -23.14 14.74
CA ARG A 90 -5.49 -21.79 15.18
C ARG A 90 -6.11 -20.93 14.08
N SER A 91 -6.00 -21.36 12.82
CA SER A 91 -6.44 -20.58 11.64
C SER A 91 -7.53 -21.26 10.83
N GLY A 92 -8.01 -22.44 11.24
CA GLY A 92 -8.98 -23.22 10.46
C GLY A 92 -8.36 -23.98 9.28
N SER A 93 -7.04 -24.01 9.15
CA SER A 93 -6.35 -24.55 7.97
C SER A 93 -6.49 -26.06 7.81
N ARG A 94 -6.80 -26.76 8.91
CA ARG A 94 -7.19 -28.17 8.87
C ARG A 94 -8.50 -28.36 8.12
N GLU A 95 -9.53 -27.58 8.48
CA GLU A 95 -10.85 -27.67 7.86
C GLU A 95 -10.80 -27.22 6.40
N GLU A 96 -10.02 -26.18 6.09
CA GLU A 96 -9.76 -25.74 4.70
C GLU A 96 -9.17 -26.87 3.84
N LEU A 97 -8.12 -27.54 4.31
CA LEU A 97 -7.48 -28.63 3.57
C LEU A 97 -8.41 -29.85 3.40
N ILE A 98 -9.11 -30.25 4.46
CA ILE A 98 -10.03 -31.39 4.41
C ILE A 98 -11.22 -31.09 3.50
N ASN A 99 -11.86 -29.93 3.68
CA ASN A 99 -13.03 -29.57 2.88
C ASN A 99 -12.68 -29.36 1.41
N PHE A 100 -11.46 -28.93 1.08
CA PHE A 100 -11.03 -28.88 -0.32
C PHE A 100 -11.21 -30.25 -0.99
N PHE A 101 -10.67 -31.33 -0.43
CA PHE A 101 -10.78 -32.66 -1.03
C PHE A 101 -12.16 -33.31 -0.85
N VAL A 102 -12.83 -33.08 0.29
CA VAL A 102 -14.10 -33.77 0.63
C VAL A 102 -15.32 -33.07 0.05
N LYS A 103 -15.34 -31.73 0.07
CA LYS A 103 -16.50 -30.91 -0.32
C LYS A 103 -16.26 -30.12 -1.61
N GLY A 104 -15.01 -29.95 -2.02
CA GLY A 104 -14.65 -29.21 -3.21
C GLY A 104 -14.70 -27.70 -3.05
N VAL A 105 -14.84 -27.02 -4.19
CA VAL A 105 -14.83 -25.57 -4.31
C VAL A 105 -16.08 -25.09 -5.03
N GLU A 106 -16.58 -23.92 -4.63
CA GLU A 106 -17.76 -23.28 -5.21
C GLU A 106 -17.40 -21.89 -5.78
N PRO A 107 -18.07 -21.43 -6.84
CA PRO A 107 -17.88 -20.06 -7.35
C PRO A 107 -18.11 -19.01 -6.26
N CYS A 108 -17.24 -17.99 -6.20
CA CYS A 108 -17.35 -16.91 -5.22
C CYS A 108 -17.39 -15.56 -5.93
N GLU A 109 -18.57 -15.12 -6.34
CA GLU A 109 -18.73 -13.87 -7.10
C GLU A 109 -18.72 -12.61 -6.21
N ASP A 110 -19.02 -12.75 -4.92
CA ASP A 110 -19.12 -11.62 -3.97
C ASP A 110 -17.77 -11.09 -3.46
N THR A 111 -16.65 -11.58 -3.98
CA THR A 111 -15.31 -11.18 -3.51
C THR A 111 -14.69 -10.11 -4.40
N LYS A 112 -13.96 -9.20 -3.76
CA LYS A 112 -13.15 -8.17 -4.44
C LYS A 112 -11.78 -8.69 -4.90
N ILE A 113 -11.45 -9.94 -4.57
CA ILE A 113 -10.18 -10.56 -4.94
C ILE A 113 -10.27 -10.99 -6.40
N GLN A 114 -9.43 -10.40 -7.25
CA GLN A 114 -9.24 -10.85 -8.63
C GLN A 114 -7.88 -11.54 -8.76
N TYR A 115 -7.77 -12.41 -9.75
CA TYR A 115 -6.56 -13.16 -10.02
C TYR A 115 -6.19 -12.99 -11.50
N ARG A 116 -4.91 -12.72 -11.78
CA ARG A 116 -4.36 -12.69 -13.13
C ARG A 116 -3.42 -13.86 -13.35
N CYS A 117 -3.53 -14.47 -14.52
CA CYS A 117 -2.60 -15.48 -15.03
C CYS A 117 -2.53 -15.33 -16.55
N ASP A 118 -1.32 -15.30 -17.11
CA ASP A 118 -1.08 -14.95 -18.52
C ASP A 118 -1.77 -15.89 -19.53
N PHE A 119 -2.03 -17.14 -19.11
CA PHE A 119 -2.49 -18.21 -20.01
C PHE A 119 -3.96 -18.63 -19.80
N LYS A 120 -4.64 -18.13 -18.76
CA LYS A 120 -6.01 -18.57 -18.43
C LYS A 120 -6.75 -17.53 -17.60
N LYS A 121 -8.03 -17.31 -17.92
CA LYS A 121 -8.93 -16.52 -17.08
C LYS A 121 -9.13 -17.22 -15.73
N VAL A 122 -8.74 -16.55 -14.65
CA VAL A 122 -8.84 -17.08 -13.28
C VAL A 122 -10.06 -16.49 -12.59
N LYS A 123 -10.81 -17.33 -11.89
CA LYS A 123 -11.93 -16.91 -11.06
C LYS A 123 -11.66 -17.23 -9.59
N PRO A 124 -12.09 -16.38 -8.66
CA PRO A 124 -12.09 -16.74 -7.26
C PRO A 124 -13.13 -17.83 -6.98
N VAL A 125 -12.71 -18.85 -6.22
CA VAL A 125 -13.59 -19.90 -5.70
C VAL A 125 -13.41 -20.00 -4.19
N ARG A 126 -14.46 -20.42 -3.50
CA ARG A 126 -14.46 -20.65 -2.06
C ARG A 126 -14.36 -22.14 -1.80
N ILE A 127 -13.57 -22.55 -0.81
CA ILE A 127 -13.59 -23.93 -0.33
C ILE A 127 -14.89 -24.14 0.44
N ALA A 128 -15.70 -25.09 -0.03
CA ALA A 128 -17.06 -25.31 0.46
C ALA A 128 -17.07 -25.53 1.98
N GLY A 129 -17.95 -24.81 2.69
CA GLY A 129 -18.05 -24.87 4.15
C GLY A 129 -16.94 -24.11 4.91
N THR A 130 -16.21 -23.21 4.26
CA THR A 130 -15.21 -22.33 4.90
C THR A 130 -15.31 -20.90 4.34
N LYS A 131 -14.59 -19.95 4.95
CA LYS A 131 -14.44 -18.59 4.40
C LYS A 131 -13.23 -18.45 3.45
N ARG A 132 -12.54 -19.56 3.14
CA ARG A 132 -11.29 -19.55 2.40
C ARG A 132 -11.55 -19.38 0.91
N ILE A 133 -11.03 -18.30 0.35
CA ILE A 133 -11.06 -18.02 -1.09
C ILE A 133 -9.69 -18.35 -1.68
N ILE A 134 -9.69 -19.09 -2.79
CA ILE A 134 -8.51 -19.44 -3.58
C ILE A 134 -8.80 -19.18 -5.06
N ASP A 135 -7.79 -19.33 -5.90
CA ASP A 135 -7.95 -19.35 -7.35
C ASP A 135 -8.57 -20.68 -7.81
N ASN A 136 -9.24 -20.69 -8.96
CA ASN A 136 -9.82 -21.89 -9.56
C ASN A 136 -8.87 -22.65 -10.49
N LEU A 137 -7.55 -22.38 -10.45
CA LEU A 137 -6.60 -23.12 -11.28
C LEU A 137 -6.31 -24.52 -10.71
N VAL A 138 -6.54 -24.72 -9.41
CA VAL A 138 -6.42 -26.03 -8.75
C VAL A 138 -7.73 -26.38 -8.07
N THR A 139 -8.28 -27.51 -8.48
CA THR A 139 -9.53 -28.11 -8.00
C THR A 139 -9.28 -29.57 -7.62
N PRO A 140 -10.18 -30.21 -6.84
CA PRO A 140 -9.98 -31.61 -6.47
C PRO A 140 -9.92 -32.56 -7.67
N SER A 141 -10.61 -32.25 -8.77
CA SER A 141 -10.59 -33.06 -10.00
C SER A 141 -9.24 -33.04 -10.71
N ASP A 142 -8.36 -32.08 -10.41
CA ASP A 142 -7.00 -32.05 -10.98
C ASP A 142 -6.09 -33.12 -10.34
N PHE A 143 -6.48 -33.69 -9.19
CA PHE A 143 -5.76 -34.77 -8.54
C PHE A 143 -6.20 -36.12 -9.12
N ALA A 144 -5.37 -36.73 -9.95
CA ALA A 144 -5.59 -38.07 -10.50
C ALA A 144 -5.93 -39.09 -9.39
N VAL A 145 -5.24 -38.99 -8.24
CA VAL A 145 -5.62 -39.67 -7.02
C VAL A 145 -5.47 -38.73 -5.83
N SER A 146 -6.56 -38.48 -5.12
CA SER A 146 -6.54 -37.63 -3.92
C SER A 146 -5.77 -38.31 -2.78
N PRO A 147 -4.91 -37.57 -2.04
CA PRO A 147 -4.22 -38.13 -0.89
C PRO A 147 -5.21 -38.46 0.23
N LYS A 148 -5.00 -39.59 0.91
CA LYS A 148 -5.76 -39.93 2.12
C LYS A 148 -5.31 -39.04 3.27
N ILE A 149 -6.25 -38.34 3.89
CA ILE A 149 -5.97 -37.45 5.03
C ILE A 149 -6.28 -38.17 6.33
N PHE A 150 -5.30 -38.24 7.23
CA PHE A 150 -5.47 -38.65 8.63
C PHE A 150 -5.25 -37.45 9.55
N VAL A 151 -6.11 -37.30 10.56
CA VAL A 151 -6.10 -36.14 11.45
C VAL A 151 -5.77 -36.59 12.87
N PHE A 152 -4.82 -35.90 13.49
CA PHE A 152 -4.42 -36.08 14.88
C PHE A 152 -4.51 -34.75 15.63
N GLY A 153 -4.55 -34.83 16.97
CA GLY A 153 -4.60 -33.66 17.84
C GLY A 153 -3.27 -32.89 17.90
N ASP A 154 -3.03 -32.21 19.02
CA ASP A 154 -1.80 -31.42 19.20
C ASP A 154 -0.57 -32.24 19.63
N LEU A 155 -0.70 -33.57 19.63
CA LEU A 155 0.33 -34.56 19.94
C LEU A 155 0.92 -34.43 21.35
N LYS A 156 0.11 -34.01 22.33
CA LYS A 156 0.48 -34.07 23.75
C LYS A 156 0.01 -35.36 24.42
N ASP A 157 -1.05 -35.96 23.91
CA ASP A 157 -1.68 -37.12 24.53
C ASP A 157 -1.06 -38.42 23.99
N ARG A 158 -0.77 -39.37 24.89
CA ARG A 158 -0.26 -40.71 24.53
C ARG A 158 -1.16 -41.44 23.54
N SER A 159 -2.48 -41.19 23.59
CA SER A 159 -3.45 -41.81 22.69
C SER A 159 -3.25 -41.46 21.22
N ASP A 160 -2.79 -40.23 20.91
CA ASP A 160 -2.51 -39.85 19.53
C ASP A 160 -1.25 -40.55 19.02
N MET A 161 -0.23 -40.68 19.87
CA MET A 161 1.01 -41.37 19.52
C MET A 161 0.80 -42.86 19.26
N GLU A 162 -0.04 -43.53 20.06
CA GLU A 162 -0.42 -44.93 19.82
C GLU A 162 -1.17 -45.11 18.49
N LYS A 163 -2.09 -44.19 18.16
CA LYS A 163 -2.81 -44.23 16.88
C LYS A 163 -1.86 -44.03 15.69
N ILE A 164 -0.93 -43.10 15.79
CA ILE A 164 0.08 -42.88 14.75
C ILE A 164 0.95 -44.13 14.62
N GLY A 165 1.47 -44.70 15.72
CA GLY A 165 2.26 -45.93 15.68
C GLY A 165 1.52 -47.09 14.97
N LYS A 166 0.24 -47.30 15.32
CA LYS A 166 -0.61 -48.30 14.66
C LYS A 166 -0.77 -48.04 13.16
N LEU A 167 -0.97 -46.78 12.77
CA LEU A 167 -1.09 -46.38 11.36
C LEU A 167 0.18 -46.74 10.57
N PHE A 168 1.36 -46.42 11.10
CA PHE A 168 2.64 -46.71 10.45
C PHE A 168 3.01 -48.19 10.43
N SER A 169 2.58 -48.97 11.43
CA SER A 169 2.81 -50.42 11.47
C SER A 169 1.97 -51.24 10.48
N GLY A 170 0.96 -50.64 9.84
CA GLY A 170 0.04 -51.38 8.98
C GLY A 170 -0.56 -50.54 7.86
N GLU A 171 -1.62 -49.79 8.17
CA GLU A 171 -2.50 -49.11 7.21
C GLU A 171 -1.76 -48.18 6.24
N ILE A 172 -0.66 -47.53 6.63
CA ILE A 172 0.06 -46.63 5.72
C ILE A 172 0.77 -47.38 4.57
N THR A 173 1.18 -48.63 4.79
CA THR A 173 1.98 -49.41 3.84
C THR A 173 1.21 -49.77 2.57
N CYS A 174 -0.12 -49.84 2.61
CA CYS A 174 -0.94 -50.12 1.44
C CYS A 174 -0.92 -48.99 0.40
N TYR A 175 -0.48 -47.79 0.78
CA TYR A 175 -0.35 -46.65 -0.13
C TYR A 175 0.99 -46.61 -0.87
N ARG A 176 1.98 -47.42 -0.46
CA ARG A 176 3.30 -47.46 -1.09
C ARG A 176 3.17 -47.89 -2.56
N GLY A 177 3.76 -47.12 -3.47
CA GLY A 177 3.79 -47.44 -4.90
C GLY A 177 2.45 -47.31 -5.64
N THR A 178 1.40 -46.81 -4.99
CA THR A 178 0.07 -46.66 -5.61
C THR A 178 -0.04 -45.47 -6.58
N SER A 179 1.05 -44.74 -6.82
CA SER A 179 1.11 -43.57 -7.71
C SER A 179 1.75 -43.86 -9.08
N GLN A 180 1.93 -45.13 -9.45
CA GLN A 180 2.68 -45.54 -10.65
C GLN A 180 2.10 -45.00 -11.98
N GLU A 181 0.82 -44.65 -12.03
CA GLU A 181 0.15 -44.12 -13.23
C GLU A 181 -0.04 -42.59 -13.21
N ALA A 182 0.32 -41.91 -12.13
CA ALA A 182 0.09 -40.47 -11.98
C ALA A 182 1.24 -39.65 -12.60
N GLN A 183 0.91 -38.51 -13.23
CA GLN A 183 1.90 -37.58 -13.79
C GLN A 183 2.07 -36.35 -12.90
N ARG A 184 3.27 -35.73 -12.91
CA ARG A 184 3.47 -34.44 -12.25
C ARG A 184 2.68 -33.36 -12.98
N VAL A 185 1.87 -32.60 -12.24
CA VAL A 185 1.13 -31.47 -12.81
C VAL A 185 1.68 -30.18 -12.23
N ASN A 186 2.19 -29.29 -13.09
CA ASN A 186 2.72 -27.99 -12.69
C ASN A 186 1.74 -26.87 -13.06
N ILE A 187 1.07 -26.32 -12.05
CA ILE A 187 0.13 -25.20 -12.20
C ILE A 187 0.72 -23.99 -11.46
N PRO A 188 1.02 -22.87 -12.16
CA PRO A 188 1.60 -21.69 -11.50
C PRO A 188 0.61 -21.04 -10.53
N LEU A 189 1.12 -20.25 -9.59
CA LEU A 189 0.31 -19.35 -8.78
C LEU A 189 -0.10 -18.14 -9.63
N PRO A 190 -1.38 -17.74 -9.63
CA PRO A 190 -1.77 -16.48 -10.24
C PRO A 190 -1.36 -15.29 -9.37
N GLU A 191 -1.17 -14.14 -10.00
CA GLU A 191 -1.01 -12.87 -9.29
C GLU A 191 -2.36 -12.39 -8.78
N VAL A 192 -2.39 -11.82 -7.57
CA VAL A 192 -3.60 -11.20 -7.05
C VAL A 192 -3.71 -9.80 -7.65
N GLU A 193 -4.79 -9.53 -8.40
CA GLU A 193 -5.11 -8.20 -8.89
C GLU A 193 -6.03 -7.48 -7.91
N PHE A 194 -5.71 -6.21 -7.67
CA PHE A 194 -6.53 -5.28 -6.91
C PHE A 194 -6.91 -4.13 -7.84
N ASP A 195 -8.18 -3.73 -7.84
CA ASP A 195 -8.64 -2.54 -8.57
C ASP A 195 -7.93 -1.26 -8.06
N TYR A 196 -7.53 -1.25 -6.79
CA TYR A 196 -6.76 -0.18 -6.14
C TYR A 196 -6.08 -0.71 -4.88
N PHE A 197 -5.00 -0.05 -4.45
CA PHE A 197 -4.31 -0.43 -3.21
C PHE A 197 -5.03 0.13 -1.98
N PRO A 198 -5.04 -0.63 -0.87
CA PRO A 198 -5.74 -0.21 0.33
C PRO A 198 -5.18 1.12 0.85
N SER A 199 -6.08 2.10 1.02
CA SER A 199 -5.83 3.34 1.73
C SER A 199 -7.17 3.93 2.19
N ASN A 200 -7.10 4.94 3.06
CA ASN A 200 -8.24 5.85 3.21
C ASN A 200 -8.21 6.87 2.06
N PRO A 201 -9.16 6.82 1.11
CA PRO A 201 -9.15 7.70 -0.07
C PRO A 201 -9.47 9.16 0.27
N ARG A 202 -9.76 9.48 1.54
CA ARG A 202 -10.18 10.80 2.02
C ARG A 202 -9.12 11.56 2.82
N SER A 203 -7.95 10.98 3.05
CA SER A 203 -6.97 11.49 4.03
C SER A 203 -5.55 11.55 3.47
N HIS A 204 -5.42 11.86 2.19
CA HIS A 204 -4.11 12.04 1.58
C HIS A 204 -3.66 13.49 1.77
N VAL A 205 -2.42 13.66 2.23
CA VAL A 205 -1.75 14.95 2.34
C VAL A 205 -0.46 14.85 1.54
N ILE A 206 -0.21 15.85 0.70
CA ILE A 206 0.99 15.98 -0.12
C ILE A 206 1.64 17.31 0.26
N VAL A 207 2.94 17.28 0.55
CA VAL A 207 3.77 18.46 0.74
C VAL A 207 4.93 18.32 -0.24
N CYS A 208 5.11 19.31 -1.10
CA CYS A 208 6.17 19.32 -2.11
C CYS A 208 6.73 20.73 -2.24
N GLU A 209 7.97 20.81 -2.72
CA GLU A 209 8.63 22.09 -2.96
C GLU A 209 8.02 22.83 -4.15
N ARG A 210 7.74 22.11 -5.24
CA ARG A 210 7.46 22.70 -6.55
C ARG A 210 6.11 22.25 -7.14
N PRO A 211 5.40 23.09 -7.93
CA PRO A 211 4.11 22.74 -8.52
C PRO A 211 4.09 21.45 -9.36
N LEU A 212 5.08 21.21 -10.21
CA LEU A 212 5.13 20.04 -11.08
C LEU A 212 5.41 18.76 -10.28
N GLU A 213 6.23 18.85 -9.23
CA GLU A 213 6.44 17.74 -8.29
C GLU A 213 5.13 17.36 -7.61
N ALA A 214 4.40 18.35 -7.09
CA ALA A 214 3.09 18.14 -6.47
C ALA A 214 2.11 17.48 -7.46
N TRP A 215 2.04 17.97 -8.70
CA TRP A 215 1.17 17.41 -9.74
C TRP A 215 1.47 15.93 -10.03
N LYS A 216 2.75 15.55 -10.15
CA LYS A 216 3.14 14.16 -10.34
C LYS A 216 2.77 13.29 -9.13
N GLU A 217 2.98 13.79 -7.92
CA GLU A 217 2.61 13.06 -6.70
C GLU A 217 1.09 12.84 -6.60
N ILE A 218 0.29 13.84 -6.98
CA ILE A 218 -1.18 13.72 -7.05
C ILE A 218 -1.56 12.58 -7.99
N ILE A 219 -1.00 12.55 -9.20
CA ILE A 219 -1.29 11.51 -10.19
C ILE A 219 -0.90 10.14 -9.66
N PHE A 220 0.31 10.01 -9.10
CA PHE A 220 0.75 8.77 -8.47
C PHE A 220 -0.23 8.30 -7.40
N ARG A 221 -0.66 9.20 -6.49
CA ARG A 221 -1.60 8.86 -5.41
C ARG A 221 -2.95 8.40 -5.96
N ILE A 222 -3.49 9.06 -6.97
CA ILE A 222 -4.77 8.66 -7.58
C ILE A 222 -4.63 7.32 -8.29
N CYS A 223 -3.58 7.11 -9.10
CA CYS A 223 -3.33 5.82 -9.77
C CYS A 223 -3.14 4.67 -8.78
N ARG A 224 -2.50 4.94 -7.64
CA ARG A 224 -2.18 3.92 -6.63
C ARG A 224 -3.36 3.60 -5.73
N PHE A 225 -4.10 4.61 -5.30
CA PHE A 225 -5.01 4.54 -4.17
C PHE A 225 -6.43 5.05 -4.44
N GLY A 226 -6.65 5.68 -5.60
CA GLY A 226 -7.94 6.21 -5.98
C GLY A 226 -8.98 5.10 -6.20
N ARG A 227 -10.24 5.43 -6.03
CA ARG A 227 -11.36 4.48 -6.15
C ARG A 227 -12.16 4.73 -7.43
N PRO A 228 -12.62 3.67 -8.12
CA PRO A 228 -13.51 3.85 -9.25
C PRO A 228 -14.84 4.44 -8.80
N VAL A 229 -15.32 5.44 -9.53
CA VAL A 229 -16.61 6.10 -9.36
C VAL A 229 -17.27 6.30 -10.72
N GLN A 230 -18.60 6.17 -10.76
CA GLN A 230 -19.39 6.48 -11.94
C GLN A 230 -19.98 7.89 -11.78
N LEU A 231 -19.61 8.81 -12.66
CA LEU A 231 -20.17 10.16 -12.72
C LEU A 231 -20.96 10.34 -14.02
N LEU A 232 -21.74 11.42 -14.11
CA LEU A 232 -22.48 11.77 -15.33
C LEU A 232 -21.56 11.89 -16.56
N LYS A 233 -20.31 12.34 -16.35
CA LYS A 233 -19.30 12.51 -17.40
C LYS A 233 -18.53 11.22 -17.74
N GLY A 234 -18.81 10.10 -17.07
CA GLY A 234 -18.14 8.82 -17.28
C GLY A 234 -17.51 8.22 -16.03
N GLU A 235 -16.86 7.07 -16.21
CA GLU A 235 -16.09 6.39 -15.16
C GLU A 235 -14.81 7.18 -14.84
N ARG A 236 -14.53 7.33 -13.54
CA ARG A 236 -13.33 8.02 -13.06
C ARG A 236 -12.68 7.30 -11.90
N ILE A 237 -11.42 7.61 -11.65
CA ILE A 237 -10.69 7.22 -10.43
C ILE A 237 -10.59 8.45 -9.53
N GLU A 238 -11.09 8.35 -8.29
CA GLU A 238 -11.27 9.48 -7.37
C GLU A 238 -10.48 9.33 -6.06
N LEU A 239 -9.90 10.45 -5.61
CA LEU A 239 -9.59 10.72 -4.20
C LEU A 239 -10.45 11.88 -3.70
N GLN A 240 -10.71 11.90 -2.40
CA GLN A 240 -11.52 12.93 -1.76
C GLN A 240 -10.69 13.71 -0.74
N ASN A 241 -11.04 14.98 -0.54
CA ASN A 241 -10.40 15.88 0.45
C ASN A 241 -8.86 15.86 0.41
N LEU A 242 -8.29 15.82 -0.79
CA LEU A 242 -6.84 15.84 -0.96
C LEU A 242 -6.32 17.22 -0.57
N LYS A 243 -5.41 17.27 0.42
CA LYS A 243 -4.67 18.49 0.78
C LYS A 243 -3.30 18.45 0.13
N VAL A 244 -2.96 19.49 -0.62
CA VAL A 244 -1.64 19.66 -1.25
C VAL A 244 -1.05 20.98 -0.78
N VAL A 245 0.19 20.95 -0.29
CA VAL A 245 0.96 22.15 0.04
C VAL A 245 2.13 22.24 -0.93
N VAL A 246 2.28 23.39 -1.57
CA VAL A 246 3.43 23.74 -2.40
C VAL A 246 4.21 24.85 -1.69
N GLU A 247 5.39 24.51 -1.18
CA GLU A 247 6.22 25.41 -0.35
C GLU A 247 6.83 26.57 -1.16
N HIS A 248 7.27 26.30 -2.39
CA HIS A 248 7.81 27.28 -3.33
C HIS A 248 6.97 27.33 -4.62
N PRO A 249 5.82 28.02 -4.58
CA PRO A 249 4.87 28.06 -5.68
C PRO A 249 5.34 29.03 -6.77
N GLU A 250 6.34 28.62 -7.55
CA GLU A 250 6.87 29.38 -8.68
C GLU A 250 6.69 28.64 -10.00
N GLU A 251 6.90 29.36 -11.09
CA GLU A 251 6.74 28.80 -12.44
C GLU A 251 7.91 27.85 -12.75
N GLU A 252 7.56 26.73 -13.37
CA GLU A 252 8.48 25.69 -13.80
C GLU A 252 9.11 26.02 -15.14
N ASP A 253 10.22 25.33 -15.44
CA ASP A 253 10.87 25.40 -16.75
C ASP A 253 9.90 25.05 -17.89
N GLU A 254 9.92 25.87 -18.95
CA GLU A 254 9.01 25.70 -20.08
C GLU A 254 9.23 24.39 -20.84
N GLY A 255 10.47 23.89 -20.90
CA GLY A 255 10.80 22.59 -21.49
C GLY A 255 10.18 21.43 -20.71
N LEU A 256 10.24 21.50 -19.37
CA LEU A 256 9.57 20.54 -18.50
C LEU A 256 8.04 20.59 -18.65
N LEU A 257 7.43 21.77 -18.74
CA LEU A 257 5.99 21.91 -18.97
C LEU A 257 5.55 21.26 -20.28
N ARG A 258 6.26 21.56 -21.38
CA ARG A 258 5.96 20.99 -22.71
C ARG A 258 6.07 19.47 -22.72
N LYS A 259 7.00 18.89 -21.96
CA LYS A 259 7.13 17.43 -21.81
C LYS A 259 5.85 16.77 -21.29
N TYR A 260 5.07 17.46 -20.46
CA TYR A 260 3.82 16.94 -19.88
C TYR A 260 2.55 17.48 -20.56
N ASN A 261 2.69 18.04 -21.76
CA ASN A 261 1.64 18.64 -22.57
C ASN A 261 0.98 19.87 -21.93
N PHE A 262 1.73 20.65 -21.15
CA PHE A 262 1.31 21.98 -20.73
C PHE A 262 1.92 23.03 -21.66
N ASP A 263 1.07 23.90 -22.22
CA ASP A 263 1.49 25.03 -23.05
C ASP A 263 1.83 26.24 -22.15
N PRO A 264 3.10 26.69 -22.08
CA PRO A 264 3.50 27.84 -21.29
C PRO A 264 2.78 29.14 -21.67
N ASP A 265 2.46 29.34 -22.96
CA ASP A 265 1.80 30.56 -23.43
C ASP A 265 0.32 30.57 -23.03
N PHE A 266 -0.32 29.41 -23.02
CA PHE A 266 -1.64 29.24 -22.42
C PHE A 266 -1.62 29.55 -20.91
N LEU A 267 -0.64 29.02 -20.16
CA LEU A 267 -0.53 29.29 -18.71
C LEU A 267 -0.36 30.79 -18.41
N LYS A 268 0.49 31.49 -19.17
CA LYS A 268 0.69 32.94 -19.04
C LYS A 268 -0.59 33.73 -19.34
N ARG A 269 -1.37 33.32 -20.35
CA ARG A 269 -2.68 33.93 -20.64
C ARG A 269 -3.66 33.67 -19.50
N TYR A 270 -3.77 32.42 -19.06
CA TYR A 270 -4.63 32.05 -17.94
C TYR A 270 -4.33 32.83 -16.65
N GLN A 271 -3.06 33.08 -16.36
CA GLN A 271 -2.63 33.94 -15.25
C GLN A 271 -3.08 35.39 -15.40
N LYS A 272 -3.10 35.94 -16.62
CA LYS A 272 -3.65 37.31 -16.84
C LYS A 272 -5.16 37.32 -16.68
N ASP A 273 -5.84 36.32 -17.23
CA ASP A 273 -7.29 36.23 -17.24
C ASP A 273 -7.86 36.06 -15.83
N ILE A 274 -7.23 35.23 -14.99
CA ILE A 274 -7.68 35.00 -13.60
C ILE A 274 -7.55 36.25 -12.71
N LEU A 275 -6.62 37.16 -13.05
CA LEU A 275 -6.46 38.45 -12.36
C LEU A 275 -7.41 39.52 -12.91
N SER A 276 -8.00 39.30 -14.07
CA SER A 276 -8.94 40.21 -14.71
C SER A 276 -10.36 40.02 -14.18
N GLY A 277 -11.08 41.12 -13.98
CA GLY A 277 -12.53 41.07 -13.72
C GLY A 277 -13.38 40.97 -14.99
N HIS A 278 -12.76 40.79 -16.17
CA HIS A 278 -13.47 40.70 -17.44
C HIS A 278 -14.04 39.30 -17.67
N ILE A 279 -15.18 39.23 -18.34
CA ILE A 279 -15.81 37.99 -18.81
C ILE A 279 -16.27 38.22 -20.23
N GLU A 280 -15.94 37.30 -21.12
CA GLU A 280 -16.36 37.39 -22.52
C GLU A 280 -17.86 37.07 -22.65
N PRO A 281 -18.57 37.61 -23.67
CA PRO A 281 -20.01 37.42 -23.81
C PRO A 281 -20.46 35.95 -23.95
N ASP A 282 -19.59 35.07 -24.44
CA ASP A 282 -19.84 33.64 -24.62
C ASP A 282 -19.37 32.76 -23.44
N GLU A 283 -18.76 33.35 -22.41
CA GLU A 283 -18.34 32.64 -21.20
C GLU A 283 -19.47 32.54 -20.17
N THR A 284 -19.79 31.33 -19.73
CA THR A 284 -20.80 31.12 -18.67
C THR A 284 -20.35 31.60 -17.30
N TYR A 285 -19.04 31.54 -17.02
CA TYR A 285 -18.37 32.10 -15.86
C TYR A 285 -16.85 32.02 -16.07
N ASN A 286 -16.10 32.88 -15.38
CA ASN A 286 -14.67 32.67 -15.12
C ASN A 286 -14.34 33.09 -13.68
N TYR A 287 -13.14 32.71 -13.20
CA TYR A 287 -12.75 32.94 -11.80
C TYR A 287 -12.47 34.42 -11.50
N GLY A 288 -11.77 35.13 -12.38
CA GLY A 288 -11.42 36.52 -12.16
C GLY A 288 -12.65 37.43 -12.02
N HIS A 289 -13.67 37.22 -12.86
CA HIS A 289 -14.98 37.87 -12.74
C HIS A 289 -15.68 37.54 -11.41
N ARG A 290 -15.68 36.27 -10.98
CA ARG A 290 -16.27 35.85 -9.70
C ARG A 290 -15.61 36.54 -8.50
N ILE A 291 -14.31 36.74 -8.58
CA ILE A 291 -13.51 37.36 -7.53
C ILE A 291 -13.71 38.89 -7.49
N ARG A 292 -13.67 39.55 -8.66
CA ARG A 292 -13.52 41.01 -8.73
C ARG A 292 -14.80 41.79 -9.01
N LYS A 293 -15.84 41.16 -9.60
CA LYS A 293 -17.04 41.89 -10.05
C LYS A 293 -18.37 41.22 -9.69
N TYR A 294 -18.47 39.90 -9.78
CA TYR A 294 -19.75 39.18 -9.71
C TYR A 294 -20.59 39.51 -8.46
N PHE A 295 -19.97 39.58 -7.29
CA PHE A 295 -20.65 39.85 -6.02
C PHE A 295 -20.81 41.35 -5.71
N GLY A 296 -20.57 42.23 -6.70
CA GLY A 296 -20.58 43.68 -6.50
C GLY A 296 -19.42 44.19 -5.62
N VAL A 297 -18.42 43.35 -5.37
CA VAL A 297 -17.23 43.68 -4.58
C VAL A 297 -15.98 43.19 -5.30
N ASP A 298 -14.96 44.05 -5.33
CA ASP A 298 -13.62 43.66 -5.76
C ASP A 298 -12.89 43.01 -4.59
N SER A 299 -13.03 41.69 -4.48
CA SER A 299 -12.52 40.95 -3.32
C SER A 299 -11.01 41.02 -3.18
N PHE A 300 -10.28 41.16 -4.29
CA PHE A 300 -8.81 41.35 -4.26
C PHE A 300 -8.47 42.70 -3.66
N GLU A 301 -9.07 43.78 -4.14
CA GLU A 301 -8.82 45.13 -3.62
C GLU A 301 -9.15 45.21 -2.13
N VAL A 302 -10.31 44.66 -1.73
CA VAL A 302 -10.70 44.63 -0.31
C VAL A 302 -9.70 43.84 0.55
N CYS A 303 -9.22 42.68 0.09
CA CYS A 303 -8.22 41.91 0.83
C CYS A 303 -6.88 42.65 0.93
N ILE A 304 -6.42 43.29 -0.15
CA ILE A 304 -5.18 44.09 -0.16
C ILE A 304 -5.27 45.22 0.86
N GLN A 305 -6.35 46.01 0.84
CA GLN A 305 -6.52 47.12 1.78
C GLN A 305 -6.59 46.66 3.25
N ARG A 306 -7.23 45.51 3.50
CA ARG A 306 -7.27 44.90 4.84
C ARG A 306 -5.88 44.50 5.31
N LEU A 307 -5.11 43.79 4.48
CA LEU A 307 -3.76 43.33 4.82
C LEU A 307 -2.77 44.49 4.98
N LYS A 308 -2.91 45.57 4.19
CA LYS A 308 -2.13 46.81 4.37
C LYS A 308 -2.42 47.48 5.72
N LYS A 309 -3.67 47.42 6.19
CA LYS A 309 -4.09 48.01 7.47
C LYS A 309 -3.73 47.13 8.66
N ASP A 310 -3.90 45.82 8.52
CA ASP A 310 -3.62 44.81 9.53
C ASP A 310 -3.13 43.54 8.83
N SER A 311 -1.82 43.31 8.87
CA SER A 311 -1.20 42.12 8.28
C SER A 311 -1.72 40.81 8.88
N GLU A 312 -2.30 40.86 10.08
CA GLU A 312 -2.85 39.71 10.78
C GLU A 312 -4.36 39.55 10.59
N ASP A 313 -5.01 40.31 9.69
CA ASP A 313 -6.45 40.18 9.44
C ASP A 313 -6.79 38.74 9.03
N ARG A 314 -7.77 38.15 9.72
CA ARG A 314 -8.28 36.79 9.49
C ARG A 314 -9.56 36.78 8.66
N LYS A 315 -9.96 37.94 8.11
CA LYS A 315 -11.19 38.13 7.33
C LYS A 315 -10.94 38.23 5.83
N CYS A 316 -9.69 38.04 5.37
CA CYS A 316 -9.30 37.99 3.95
C CYS A 316 -9.70 36.66 3.29
N TYR A 317 -10.98 36.29 3.44
CA TYR A 317 -11.60 35.07 2.94
C TYR A 317 -12.57 35.43 1.80
N VAL A 318 -12.33 34.88 0.62
CA VAL A 318 -13.12 35.14 -0.59
C VAL A 318 -13.90 33.87 -0.92
N ALA A 319 -15.23 33.97 -0.96
CA ALA A 319 -16.09 32.92 -1.47
C ALA A 319 -16.41 33.16 -2.94
N LEU A 320 -16.25 32.14 -3.79
CA LEU A 320 -16.61 32.22 -5.22
C LEU A 320 -17.93 31.50 -5.52
N TRP A 321 -18.41 30.67 -4.60
CA TRP A 321 -19.68 29.95 -4.71
C TRP A 321 -20.84 30.85 -4.29
N ASP A 322 -21.79 31.08 -5.19
CA ASP A 322 -23.06 31.71 -4.90
C ASP A 322 -24.10 30.61 -4.65
N THR A 323 -24.47 30.39 -3.39
CA THR A 323 -25.43 29.33 -3.03
C THR A 323 -26.78 29.49 -3.73
N GLY A 324 -27.28 30.72 -3.91
CA GLY A 324 -28.57 30.96 -4.55
C GLY A 324 -28.54 30.62 -6.04
N ARG A 325 -27.50 31.08 -6.76
CA ARG A 325 -27.37 30.86 -8.20
C ARG A 325 -26.83 29.47 -8.52
N ASP A 326 -25.77 29.02 -7.85
CA ASP A 326 -24.98 27.85 -8.24
C ASP A 326 -25.63 26.52 -7.82
N LEU A 327 -26.60 26.50 -6.90
CA LEU A 327 -27.44 25.32 -6.65
C LEU A 327 -28.60 25.19 -7.65
N ALA A 328 -29.09 26.29 -8.20
CA ALA A 328 -30.24 26.31 -9.10
C ALA A 328 -29.88 26.25 -10.58
N SER A 329 -28.72 26.80 -10.97
CA SER A 329 -28.25 26.79 -12.36
C SER A 329 -28.00 25.37 -12.87
N LYS A 330 -28.13 25.16 -14.18
CA LYS A 330 -27.75 23.89 -14.83
C LYS A 330 -26.28 23.85 -15.23
N HIS A 331 -25.66 25.03 -15.43
CA HIS A 331 -24.32 25.16 -16.00
C HIS A 331 -23.51 26.30 -15.35
N GLY A 332 -22.21 26.33 -15.64
CA GLY A 332 -21.31 27.42 -15.25
C GLY A 332 -21.02 27.48 -13.75
N HIS A 333 -20.79 26.33 -13.13
CA HIS A 333 -20.54 26.24 -11.68
C HIS A 333 -19.04 26.28 -11.41
N PRO A 334 -18.54 27.20 -10.57
CA PRO A 334 -17.10 27.34 -10.34
C PRO A 334 -16.55 26.11 -9.63
N CYS A 335 -15.41 25.61 -10.08
CA CYS A 335 -14.70 24.52 -9.39
C CYS A 335 -13.92 25.05 -8.18
N LEU A 336 -13.20 26.17 -8.34
CA LEU A 336 -12.62 26.96 -7.25
C LEU A 336 -13.74 27.67 -6.49
N VAL A 337 -13.86 27.42 -5.18
CA VAL A 337 -14.98 27.92 -4.35
C VAL A 337 -14.54 28.86 -3.23
N SER A 338 -13.27 28.82 -2.82
CA SER A 338 -12.75 29.79 -1.87
C SER A 338 -11.25 30.05 -2.01
N LEU A 339 -10.86 31.25 -1.59
CA LEU A 339 -9.48 31.69 -1.40
C LEU A 339 -9.37 32.31 -0.01
N PHE A 340 -8.26 32.07 0.69
CA PHE A 340 -8.00 32.64 2.00
C PHE A 340 -6.54 33.07 2.11
N PHE A 341 -6.33 34.37 2.31
CA PHE A 341 -5.02 34.98 2.46
C PHE A 341 -4.67 35.17 3.94
N ARG A 342 -3.44 34.83 4.32
CA ARG A 342 -2.95 35.00 5.69
C ARG A 342 -1.45 35.28 5.70
N LYS A 343 -1.02 36.22 6.53
CA LYS A 343 0.38 36.26 6.98
C LYS A 343 0.66 35.03 7.84
N PHE A 344 1.73 34.31 7.51
CA PHE A 344 2.26 33.20 8.27
C PHE A 344 3.76 33.14 8.06
N ASP A 345 4.52 33.09 9.16
CA ASP A 345 5.99 33.10 9.15
C ASP A 345 6.57 34.24 8.29
N GLU A 346 6.10 35.47 8.56
CA GLU A 346 6.46 36.70 7.83
C GLU A 346 6.13 36.74 6.33
N LYS A 347 5.54 35.69 5.76
CA LYS A 347 5.16 35.59 4.35
C LYS A 347 3.64 35.58 4.15
N LEU A 348 3.18 36.03 2.99
CA LEU A 348 1.78 35.90 2.61
C LEU A 348 1.53 34.49 2.07
N THR A 349 0.60 33.76 2.68
CA THR A 349 0.17 32.43 2.23
C THR A 349 -1.23 32.46 1.65
N LEU A 350 -1.53 31.49 0.78
CA LEU A 350 -2.85 31.33 0.16
C LEU A 350 -3.37 29.90 0.34
N SER A 351 -4.56 29.77 0.93
CA SER A 351 -5.34 28.53 0.91
C SER A 351 -6.46 28.61 -0.10
N ALA A 352 -6.56 27.65 -1.01
CA ALA A 352 -7.58 27.56 -2.06
C ALA A 352 -8.36 26.25 -1.97
N THR A 353 -9.67 26.30 -2.20
CA THR A 353 -10.52 25.10 -2.17
C THR A 353 -11.22 24.87 -3.50
N PHE A 354 -11.10 23.66 -4.04
CA PHE A 354 -11.79 23.18 -5.23
C PHE A 354 -12.81 22.11 -4.85
N ARG A 355 -14.08 22.29 -5.22
CA ARG A 355 -15.13 21.28 -4.96
C ARG A 355 -14.98 20.04 -5.86
N THR A 356 -14.47 20.23 -7.08
CA THR A 356 -14.17 19.18 -8.04
C THR A 356 -12.93 19.58 -8.83
N HIS A 357 -12.04 18.64 -9.11
CA HIS A 357 -10.74 18.92 -9.72
C HIS A 357 -10.36 17.80 -10.71
N ASN A 358 -10.03 18.16 -11.95
CA ASN A 358 -9.36 17.25 -12.88
C ASN A 358 -7.85 17.29 -12.56
N ALA A 359 -7.30 16.14 -12.19
CA ALA A 359 -5.89 16.03 -11.80
C ALA A 359 -4.92 16.21 -12.97
N LEU A 360 -5.23 15.62 -14.14
CA LEU A 360 -4.32 15.60 -15.29
C LEU A 360 -4.22 16.97 -15.95
N ASP A 361 -5.36 17.57 -16.29
CA ASP A 361 -5.36 18.72 -17.22
C ASP A 361 -5.59 20.06 -16.52
N ALA A 362 -6.28 20.06 -15.38
CA ALA A 362 -6.71 21.31 -14.73
C ALA A 362 -5.88 21.67 -13.50
N TRP A 363 -5.36 20.69 -12.75
CA TRP A 363 -4.72 20.97 -11.46
C TRP A 363 -3.52 21.90 -11.58
N LEU A 364 -2.59 21.62 -12.48
CA LEU A 364 -1.41 22.45 -12.66
C LEU A 364 -1.77 23.82 -13.26
N VAL A 365 -2.72 23.87 -14.20
CA VAL A 365 -3.23 25.14 -14.75
C VAL A 365 -3.81 26.03 -13.65
N ASN A 366 -4.68 25.47 -12.80
CA ASN A 366 -5.25 26.18 -11.67
C ASN A 366 -4.17 26.62 -10.67
N MET A 367 -3.15 25.78 -10.42
CA MET A 367 -2.01 26.12 -9.58
C MET A 367 -1.28 27.37 -10.12
N TYR A 368 -1.04 27.46 -11.43
CA TYR A 368 -0.46 28.65 -12.06
C TYR A 368 -1.32 29.91 -11.88
N GLY A 369 -2.64 29.76 -11.96
CA GLY A 369 -3.56 30.85 -11.63
C GLY A 369 -3.42 31.31 -10.18
N LEU A 370 -3.35 30.38 -9.22
CA LEU A 370 -3.14 30.70 -7.81
C LEU A 370 -1.78 31.35 -7.54
N ILE A 371 -0.72 30.95 -8.26
CA ILE A 371 0.60 31.60 -8.22
C ILE A 371 0.47 33.08 -8.59
N ALA A 372 -0.22 33.38 -9.69
CA ALA A 372 -0.42 34.76 -10.12
C ALA A 372 -1.21 35.59 -9.11
N ILE A 373 -2.28 35.01 -8.54
CA ILE A 373 -3.08 35.63 -7.48
C ILE A 373 -2.22 35.95 -6.26
N LEU A 374 -1.47 34.97 -5.76
CA LEU A 374 -0.63 35.15 -4.58
C LEU A 374 0.44 36.22 -4.84
N LYS A 375 1.15 36.13 -5.98
CA LYS A 375 2.18 37.10 -6.37
C LYS A 375 1.62 38.53 -6.43
N GLN A 376 0.46 38.75 -7.06
CA GLN A 376 -0.14 40.08 -7.15
C GLN A 376 -0.49 40.64 -5.77
N VAL A 377 -1.18 39.87 -4.93
CA VAL A 377 -1.59 40.35 -3.61
C VAL A 377 -0.38 40.57 -2.69
N ALA A 378 0.61 39.67 -2.73
CA ALA A 378 1.85 39.79 -1.96
C ALA A 378 2.63 41.05 -2.36
N GLN A 379 2.80 41.30 -3.66
CA GLN A 379 3.46 42.49 -4.18
C GLN A 379 2.74 43.77 -3.74
N GLU A 380 1.42 43.82 -3.85
CA GLU A 380 0.64 44.99 -3.48
C GLU A 380 0.70 45.27 -1.98
N VAL A 381 0.69 44.24 -1.13
CA VAL A 381 0.77 44.36 0.33
C VAL A 381 2.21 44.64 0.79
N GLY A 382 3.23 44.34 -0.02
CA GLY A 382 4.63 44.48 0.34
C GLY A 382 5.17 43.32 1.18
N MET A 383 4.70 42.10 0.91
CA MET A 383 5.15 40.85 1.56
C MET A 383 5.77 39.89 0.54
N GLU A 384 6.62 38.99 1.01
CA GLU A 384 7.06 37.85 0.21
C GLU A 384 5.94 36.81 0.07
N SER A 385 5.92 36.12 -1.07
CA SER A 385 5.04 34.96 -1.28
C SER A 385 5.53 33.77 -0.44
N GLY A 386 4.63 33.21 0.36
CA GLY A 386 4.80 31.94 1.05
C GLY A 386 4.13 30.79 0.30
N ALA A 387 3.85 29.70 1.03
CA ALA A 387 3.26 28.49 0.48
C ALA A 387 1.81 28.69 -0.02
N ILE A 388 1.44 27.86 -1.00
CA ILE A 388 0.04 27.69 -1.41
C ILE A 388 -0.47 26.33 -0.93
N THR A 389 -1.61 26.34 -0.25
CA THR A 389 -2.33 25.12 0.13
C THR A 389 -3.58 24.95 -0.72
N VAL A 390 -3.73 23.82 -1.40
CA VAL A 390 -4.90 23.47 -2.21
C VAL A 390 -5.65 22.32 -1.57
N TYR A 391 -6.93 22.51 -1.27
CA TYR A 391 -7.87 21.46 -0.91
C TYR A 391 -8.71 21.08 -2.12
N SER A 392 -8.67 19.81 -2.53
CA SER A 392 -9.54 19.27 -3.58
C SER A 392 -10.53 18.29 -2.97
N HIS A 393 -11.81 18.69 -2.82
CA HIS A 393 -12.84 17.85 -2.21
C HIS A 393 -13.10 16.57 -2.99
N SER A 394 -13.11 16.65 -4.31
CA SER A 394 -13.20 15.51 -5.25
C SER A 394 -12.19 15.73 -6.36
N ILE A 395 -11.10 14.97 -6.36
CA ILE A 395 -10.07 15.02 -7.40
C ILE A 395 -10.05 13.72 -8.17
N THR A 396 -10.08 13.83 -9.50
CA THR A 396 -10.34 12.69 -10.37
C THR A 396 -9.40 12.61 -11.57
N ILE A 397 -9.17 11.39 -12.02
CA ILE A 397 -8.59 11.05 -13.34
C ILE A 397 -9.68 10.34 -14.14
N ASP A 398 -9.84 10.71 -15.42
CA ASP A 398 -10.75 10.01 -16.33
C ASP A 398 -10.20 8.61 -16.63
N LYS A 399 -11.06 7.58 -16.60
CA LYS A 399 -10.61 6.21 -16.82
C LYS A 399 -10.03 6.00 -18.22
N ARG A 400 -10.40 6.84 -19.19
CA ARG A 400 -9.87 6.80 -20.57
C ARG A 400 -8.42 7.28 -20.68
N GLU A 401 -7.95 8.07 -19.71
CA GLU A 401 -6.59 8.65 -19.67
C GLU A 401 -5.68 7.93 -18.66
N LEU A 402 -6.06 6.71 -18.24
CA LEU A 402 -5.31 5.97 -17.22
C LEU A 402 -3.92 5.53 -17.68
N ASP A 403 -3.74 5.35 -18.98
CA ASP A 403 -2.45 5.07 -19.63
C ASP A 403 -1.47 6.23 -19.41
N ARG A 404 -1.84 7.45 -19.81
CA ARG A 404 -1.05 8.68 -19.57
C ARG A 404 -0.77 8.87 -18.08
N ALA A 405 -1.78 8.69 -17.24
CA ALA A 405 -1.63 8.81 -15.79
C ALA A 405 -0.63 7.79 -15.22
N LYS A 406 -0.67 6.54 -15.70
CA LYS A 406 0.26 5.48 -15.27
C LYS A 406 1.69 5.75 -15.72
N GLU A 407 1.90 6.26 -16.93
CA GLU A 407 3.23 6.64 -17.41
C GLU A 407 3.86 7.70 -16.49
N ILE A 408 3.09 8.74 -16.15
CA ILE A 408 3.53 9.78 -15.21
C ILE A 408 3.80 9.18 -13.82
N ALA A 409 2.91 8.33 -13.32
CA ALA A 409 3.06 7.69 -12.01
C ALA A 409 4.29 6.79 -11.92
N GLN A 410 4.70 6.14 -13.02
CA GLN A 410 5.89 5.29 -13.10
C GLN A 410 7.20 6.08 -13.04
N GLU A 411 7.18 7.38 -13.35
CA GLU A 411 8.37 8.23 -13.20
C GLU A 411 8.76 8.48 -11.74
N LYS A 412 7.88 8.13 -10.77
CA LYS A 412 8.17 8.31 -9.34
C LYS A 412 9.40 7.49 -8.94
N LYS A 413 10.49 8.18 -8.61
CA LYS A 413 11.72 7.59 -8.09
C LYS A 413 11.81 7.74 -6.57
N TYR A 414 12.64 6.92 -5.95
CA TYR A 414 13.06 7.15 -4.57
C TYR A 414 13.78 8.50 -4.49
N ARG A 415 13.41 9.31 -3.51
CA ARG A 415 14.04 10.58 -3.19
C ARG A 415 14.26 10.62 -1.68
N LEU A 416 15.44 11.11 -1.28
CA LEU A 416 15.66 11.49 0.10
C LEU A 416 14.97 12.84 0.32
N VAL A 417 13.99 12.84 1.22
CA VAL A 417 13.26 14.04 1.63
C VAL A 417 13.72 14.36 3.04
N GLU A 418 14.13 15.60 3.26
CA GLU A 418 14.42 16.08 4.61
C GLU A 418 13.09 16.15 5.38
N ASP A 419 13.09 15.64 6.60
CA ASP A 419 11.89 15.64 7.42
C ASP A 419 11.67 17.06 7.97
N PRO A 420 10.49 17.68 7.75
CA PRO A 420 10.17 18.99 8.29
C PRO A 420 10.30 19.10 9.81
N GLN A 421 10.26 17.97 10.51
CA GLN A 421 10.44 17.93 11.96
C GLN A 421 11.91 17.90 12.39
N GLY A 422 12.86 17.90 11.46
CA GLY A 422 14.29 17.87 11.73
C GLY A 422 14.93 16.49 11.54
N TYR A 423 16.19 16.35 11.96
CA TYR A 423 16.99 15.14 11.78
C TYR A 423 17.45 14.57 13.12
N PHE A 424 18.06 13.38 13.10
CA PHE A 424 18.56 12.72 14.31
C PHE A 424 20.04 12.40 14.22
N ARG A 425 20.79 12.73 15.28
CA ARG A 425 22.16 12.25 15.51
C ARG A 425 22.16 11.16 16.56
N ILE A 426 22.80 10.04 16.26
CA ILE A 426 22.87 8.87 17.13
C ILE A 426 24.31 8.65 17.54
N THR A 427 24.52 8.47 18.84
CA THR A 427 25.82 8.13 19.42
C THR A 427 25.67 7.05 20.47
N LEU A 428 26.78 6.40 20.82
CA LEU A 428 26.85 5.49 21.96
C LEU A 428 27.62 6.17 23.09
N ASP A 429 26.99 6.25 24.26
CA ASP A 429 27.59 6.73 25.49
C ASP A 429 27.60 5.58 26.50
N LYS A 430 28.78 4.96 26.66
CA LYS A 430 29.01 3.79 27.51
C LYS A 430 28.04 2.64 27.19
N ASP A 431 27.05 2.42 28.04
CA ASP A 431 26.08 1.33 27.99
C ASP A 431 24.71 1.79 27.46
N THR A 432 24.64 2.97 26.83
CA THR A 432 23.40 3.64 26.43
C THR A 432 23.50 4.21 25.01
N ILE A 433 22.43 4.07 24.24
CA ILE A 433 22.24 4.76 22.96
C ILE A 433 21.69 6.16 23.26
N VAL A 434 22.32 7.18 22.69
CA VAL A 434 21.92 8.58 22.79
C VAL A 434 21.43 9.04 21.42
N VAL A 435 20.22 9.58 21.37
CA VAL A 435 19.60 10.08 20.15
C VAL A 435 19.28 11.55 20.35
N GLU A 436 19.96 12.42 19.62
CA GLU A 436 19.67 13.85 19.59
C GLU A 436 18.72 14.13 18.42
N HIS A 437 17.59 14.75 18.72
CA HIS A 437 16.68 15.32 17.73
C HIS A 437 17.08 16.76 17.48
N CYS A 438 17.36 17.09 16.24
CA CYS A 438 18.00 18.34 15.84
C CYS A 438 17.21 19.05 14.74
N VAL A 439 17.21 20.38 14.78
CA VAL A 439 16.86 21.24 13.64
C VAL A 439 18.04 22.17 13.46
N GLU A 440 18.58 22.22 12.24
CA GLU A 440 19.85 22.89 11.95
C GLU A 440 20.95 22.43 12.93
N ASP A 441 21.56 23.33 13.70
CA ASP A 441 22.58 22.99 14.71
C ASP A 441 22.01 22.89 16.14
N ILE A 442 20.70 23.05 16.31
CA ILE A 442 20.04 23.10 17.62
C ILE A 442 19.52 21.71 18.00
N VAL A 443 19.91 21.22 19.18
CA VAL A 443 19.33 20.02 19.78
C VAL A 443 18.00 20.39 20.44
N LEU A 444 16.89 19.91 19.87
CA LEU A 444 15.54 20.08 20.41
C LEU A 444 15.30 19.17 21.61
N LYS A 445 15.79 17.93 21.53
CA LYS A 445 15.59 16.91 22.57
C LYS A 445 16.64 15.81 22.47
N THR A 446 16.97 15.22 23.61
CA THR A 446 17.82 14.03 23.68
C THR A 446 17.05 12.86 24.29
N TYR A 447 17.04 11.73 23.60
CA TYR A 447 16.51 10.45 24.06
C TYR A 447 17.67 9.54 24.47
N ARG A 448 17.49 8.78 25.57
CA ARG A 448 18.51 7.87 26.09
C ARG A 448 17.89 6.52 26.43
N GLY A 449 18.50 5.44 25.94
CA GLY A 449 18.02 4.09 26.22
C GLY A 449 18.94 2.99 25.71
N LYS A 450 18.79 1.79 26.26
CA LYS A 450 19.58 0.60 25.85
C LYS A 450 18.95 -0.20 24.70
N LYS A 451 17.68 0.08 24.38
CA LYS A 451 16.89 -0.67 23.40
C LYS A 451 16.33 0.28 22.35
N ALA A 452 16.57 -0.02 21.08
CA ALA A 452 16.02 0.67 19.93
C ALA A 452 14.48 0.72 19.98
N SER A 453 13.85 -0.39 20.38
CA SER A 453 12.39 -0.49 20.49
C SER A 453 11.76 0.44 21.52
N ARG A 454 12.50 0.83 22.57
CA ARG A 454 12.01 1.84 23.51
C ARG A 454 12.14 3.24 22.92
N LEU A 455 13.30 3.54 22.33
CA LEU A 455 13.59 4.83 21.73
C LEU A 455 12.62 5.17 20.59
N GLN A 456 12.32 4.21 19.70
CA GLN A 456 11.35 4.42 18.62
C GLN A 456 9.94 4.77 19.16
N HIS A 457 9.53 4.19 20.29
CA HIS A 457 8.21 4.48 20.87
C HIS A 457 8.15 5.88 21.48
N GLU A 458 9.22 6.33 22.14
CA GLU A 458 9.31 7.68 22.67
C GLU A 458 9.31 8.72 21.54
N ILE A 459 10.11 8.49 20.48
CA ILE A 459 10.18 9.35 19.29
C ILE A 459 8.83 9.42 18.56
N THR A 460 8.14 8.28 18.41
CA THR A 460 6.82 8.23 17.77
C THR A 460 5.75 8.92 18.62
N ARG A 461 5.74 8.69 19.94
CA ARG A 461 4.80 9.35 20.86
C ARG A 461 4.94 10.86 20.81
N ASP A 462 6.17 11.34 20.70
CA ASP A 462 6.48 12.77 20.69
C ASP A 462 6.23 13.42 19.32
N CYS A 463 5.77 12.64 18.33
CA CYS A 463 5.57 13.10 16.95
C CYS A 463 6.81 13.85 16.45
N ALA A 464 8.00 13.30 16.69
CA ALA A 464 9.29 13.90 16.34
C ALA A 464 9.78 13.51 14.93
N ILE A 465 9.03 12.64 14.25
CA ILE A 465 9.26 12.26 12.86
C ILE A 465 7.95 12.34 12.06
N SER A 466 8.00 12.96 10.87
CA SER A 466 6.84 13.11 9.98
C SER A 466 7.00 12.42 8.63
N ASP A 467 8.23 12.14 8.22
CA ASP A 467 8.52 11.42 6.97
C ASP A 467 8.73 9.91 7.20
N VAL A 468 8.11 9.11 6.33
CA VAL A 468 8.18 7.64 6.39
C VAL A 468 9.57 7.13 5.99
N GLY A 469 10.22 7.76 5.01
CA GLY A 469 11.57 7.40 4.59
C GLY A 469 12.58 7.63 5.72
N HIS A 470 12.48 8.78 6.38
CA HIS A 470 13.25 9.10 7.57
C HIS A 470 12.98 8.12 8.71
N ALA A 471 11.73 7.71 8.95
CA ALA A 471 11.39 6.73 9.98
C ALA A 471 12.00 5.34 9.71
N ILE A 472 12.01 4.91 8.45
CA ILE A 472 12.68 3.68 8.03
C ILE A 472 14.19 3.79 8.25
N TYR A 473 14.81 4.92 7.88
CA TYR A 473 16.23 5.17 8.13
C TYR A 473 16.55 5.14 9.62
N LEU A 474 15.83 5.91 10.44
CA LEU A 474 16.04 6.01 11.88
C LEU A 474 15.89 4.65 12.56
N GLY A 475 14.87 3.88 12.22
CA GLY A 475 14.68 2.52 12.75
C GLY A 475 15.88 1.61 12.49
N ARG A 476 16.45 1.66 11.28
CA ARG A 476 17.68 0.90 10.94
C ARG A 476 18.88 1.37 11.74
N GLN A 477 19.09 2.68 11.86
CA GLN A 477 20.23 3.23 12.61
C GLN A 477 20.13 2.91 14.12
N LEU A 478 18.93 2.96 14.71
CA LEU A 478 18.71 2.58 16.11
C LEU A 478 19.00 1.09 16.34
N GLN A 479 18.55 0.22 15.43
CA GLN A 479 18.83 -1.21 15.51
C GLN A 479 20.34 -1.49 15.41
N LYS A 480 21.04 -0.84 14.48
CA LYS A 480 22.49 -0.92 14.32
C LYS A 480 23.22 -0.43 15.58
N ALA A 481 22.78 0.68 16.18
CA ALA A 481 23.33 1.20 17.43
C ALA A 481 23.16 0.19 18.59
N GLU A 482 21.99 -0.45 18.71
CA GLU A 482 21.76 -1.49 19.72
C GLU A 482 22.67 -2.72 19.52
N GLU A 483 22.90 -3.13 18.28
CA GLU A 483 23.80 -4.25 17.96
C GLU A 483 25.27 -3.92 18.26
N CYS A 484 25.73 -2.72 17.91
CA CYS A 484 27.06 -2.23 18.27
C CYS A 484 27.24 -2.18 19.80
N LEU A 485 26.24 -1.67 20.52
CA LEU A 485 26.25 -1.61 21.99
C LEU A 485 26.38 -3.00 22.62
N LYS A 486 25.67 -4.01 22.09
CA LYS A 486 25.74 -5.40 22.58
C LYS A 486 27.05 -6.08 22.26
N SER A 487 27.63 -5.79 21.09
CA SER A 487 28.85 -6.44 20.61
C SER A 487 30.14 -5.72 21.02
N GLY A 488 30.04 -4.53 21.62
CA GLY A 488 31.19 -3.68 21.96
C GLY A 488 31.90 -3.09 20.74
N ARG A 489 31.28 -3.13 19.55
CA ARG A 489 31.83 -2.58 18.32
C ARG A 489 31.57 -1.07 18.24
N PRO A 490 32.44 -0.29 17.59
CA PRO A 490 32.18 1.12 17.35
C PRO A 490 30.92 1.29 16.49
N PHE A 491 30.08 2.26 16.85
CA PHE A 491 28.94 2.67 16.04
C PHE A 491 29.34 3.83 15.15
N VAL A 492 29.02 3.72 13.85
CA VAL A 492 29.11 4.80 12.88
C VAL A 492 27.75 4.90 12.21
N GLN A 493 27.12 6.06 12.38
CA GLN A 493 25.89 6.41 11.69
C GLN A 493 26.18 6.57 10.19
N GLU A 494 25.30 6.01 9.35
CA GLU A 494 25.39 6.09 7.88
C GLU A 494 24.82 7.37 7.30
#